data_AF-A0AAX6M6P7-F1
#
_entry.id   AF-A0AAX6M6P7-F1
#
_cell.length_a   1.000
_cell.length_b   1.000
_cell.length_c   1.000
_cell.angle_alpha   90.00
_cell.angle_beta   90.00
_cell.angle_gamma   90.00
#
_symmetry.space_group_name_H-M   'P 1'
#
loop_
_entity.id
_entity.type
_entity.pdbx_description
1 polymer ?
#
loop_
_entity_poly.entity_id
_entity_poly.type
_entity_poly.pdbx_seq_one_letter_code
_entity_poly.pdbx_strand_id
1 'polypeptide(L)'
;MTHDEALKTQTRTAVDLLAQYHKSLAGTIIGDEFITDLNPIRGAELCTAAEMTFSMAYIYQYLGDNDLADWAEEVAFNAVPSSIFPDWWSHQYVQQENQPCCTVNHPQAYPKFLANSFTLTDGGIAHVLLIPGSISTSLGHNRVNIQADTNYPFGMGIKYSITASSDFTFYVRIPGWADKSSTIVGPSGKSRPISPSDKGLQKIEVSKGISFINVNLETEPRVVTRPNNTAAIYYGSLLYSLHIDANVSEVPAVAFNGDTVPSVSTTSHTHDHAIEPASIWNIAIDPSQIKVVQADVSTLADPIWDLGAPPVELRVAAVEIDWPITFDTAADPPLDPKITGKPFSARFVPFGSAKIHMAHLPVVQLAKVDLSS
;
A
#
# COMPACT_ATOMS: atom_id res chain seq x y z
N MET A 1 -13.19 18.04 -19.22
CA MET A 1 -13.05 19.32 -19.97
C MET A 1 -13.67 19.26 -21.36
N THR A 2 -13.37 18.24 -22.18
CA THR A 2 -13.94 18.12 -23.54
C THR A 2 -15.25 17.32 -23.61
N HIS A 3 -15.61 16.62 -22.52
CA HIS A 3 -16.75 15.68 -22.47
C HIS A 3 -16.67 14.57 -23.55
N ASP A 4 -15.45 14.22 -23.95
CA ASP A 4 -15.22 13.19 -24.96
C ASP A 4 -15.24 11.78 -24.32
N GLU A 5 -16.28 11.03 -24.62
CA GLU A 5 -16.46 9.65 -24.13
C GLU A 5 -15.44 8.67 -24.73
N ALA A 6 -14.91 8.94 -25.92
CA ALA A 6 -13.88 8.09 -26.52
C ALA A 6 -12.57 8.16 -25.71
N LEU A 7 -12.19 9.36 -25.24
CA LEU A 7 -11.02 9.54 -24.38
C LEU A 7 -11.17 8.83 -23.03
N LYS A 8 -12.37 8.89 -22.42
CA LYS A 8 -12.64 8.15 -21.18
C LYS A 8 -12.49 6.64 -21.39
N THR A 9 -13.09 6.12 -22.47
CA THR A 9 -13.05 4.69 -22.81
C THR A 9 -11.62 4.23 -23.08
N GLN A 10 -10.85 5.00 -23.84
CA GLN A 10 -9.46 4.72 -24.13
C GLN A 10 -8.60 4.72 -22.86
N THR A 11 -8.82 5.71 -21.97
CA THR A 11 -8.10 5.82 -20.70
C THR A 11 -8.38 4.61 -19.83
N ARG A 12 -9.66 4.23 -19.68
CA ARG A 12 -10.07 3.06 -18.91
C ARG A 12 -9.47 1.77 -19.47
N THR A 13 -9.50 1.61 -20.80
CA THR A 13 -8.90 0.44 -21.47
C THR A 13 -7.40 0.35 -21.19
N ALA A 14 -6.66 1.47 -21.26
CA ALA A 14 -5.23 1.48 -20.95
C ALA A 14 -4.95 1.09 -19.50
N VAL A 15 -5.72 1.64 -18.55
CA VAL A 15 -5.64 1.28 -17.11
C VAL A 15 -5.91 -0.22 -16.91
N ASP A 16 -6.96 -0.75 -17.54
CA ASP A 16 -7.32 -2.17 -17.42
C ASP A 16 -6.21 -3.09 -17.93
N LEU A 17 -5.60 -2.74 -19.07
CA LEU A 17 -4.47 -3.50 -19.63
C LEU A 17 -3.24 -3.44 -18.70
N LEU A 18 -2.93 -2.28 -18.12
CA LEU A 18 -1.85 -2.16 -17.13
C LEU A 18 -2.13 -3.02 -15.89
N ALA A 19 -3.36 -2.95 -15.36
CA ALA A 19 -3.77 -3.73 -14.20
C ALA A 19 -3.67 -5.25 -14.45
N GLN A 20 -4.07 -5.68 -15.65
CA GLN A 20 -4.12 -7.09 -16.01
C GLN A 20 -2.73 -7.68 -16.25
N TYR A 21 -1.85 -6.95 -16.93
CA TYR A 21 -0.63 -7.54 -17.49
C TYR A 21 0.66 -7.07 -16.84
N HIS A 22 0.62 -5.96 -16.10
CA HIS A 22 1.85 -5.27 -15.70
C HIS A 22 1.84 -4.75 -14.25
N LYS A 23 0.72 -4.85 -13.52
CA LYS A 23 0.61 -4.39 -12.15
C LYS A 23 1.26 -5.36 -11.15
N SER A 24 2.24 -4.85 -10.41
CA SER A 24 2.93 -5.53 -9.32
C SER A 24 2.01 -5.77 -8.13
N LEU A 25 2.42 -6.64 -7.21
CA LEU A 25 1.66 -6.85 -5.96
C LEU A 25 1.66 -5.60 -5.06
N ALA A 26 2.68 -4.77 -5.16
CA ALA A 26 2.72 -3.49 -4.43
C ALA A 26 1.95 -2.36 -5.18
N GLY A 27 1.31 -2.68 -6.30
CA GLY A 27 0.51 -1.76 -7.11
C GLY A 27 1.29 -0.95 -8.14
N THR A 28 2.61 -0.92 -8.14
CA THR A 28 3.37 -0.21 -9.20
C THR A 28 3.32 -0.99 -10.53
N ILE A 29 3.89 -0.46 -11.61
CA ILE A 29 3.99 -1.15 -12.91
C ILE A 29 5.36 -1.80 -13.02
N ILE A 30 5.36 -3.12 -13.25
CA ILE A 30 6.56 -3.90 -13.48
C ILE A 30 7.16 -3.49 -14.84
N GLY A 31 8.37 -2.95 -14.77
CA GLY A 31 9.14 -2.48 -15.90
C GLY A 31 10.48 -1.91 -15.43
N ASP A 32 11.56 -2.45 -15.99
CA ASP A 32 12.93 -1.95 -15.82
C ASP A 32 13.19 -0.91 -16.93
N GLU A 33 12.54 0.25 -16.82
CA GLU A 33 12.39 1.28 -17.86
C GLU A 33 11.73 0.80 -19.18
N PHE A 34 11.27 -0.44 -19.23
CA PHE A 34 10.45 -1.03 -20.29
C PHE A 34 9.39 -1.95 -19.69
N ILE A 35 8.13 -1.80 -20.10
CA ILE A 35 7.01 -2.57 -19.56
C ILE A 35 7.16 -4.08 -19.85
N THR A 36 6.98 -4.92 -18.82
CA THR A 36 7.21 -6.37 -18.92
C THR A 36 6.09 -7.16 -18.21
N ASP A 37 6.15 -8.49 -18.26
CA ASP A 37 5.19 -9.40 -17.62
C ASP A 37 5.12 -9.29 -16.07
N LEU A 38 4.32 -10.17 -15.46
CA LEU A 38 4.05 -10.21 -14.02
C LEU A 38 5.09 -11.02 -13.21
N ASN A 39 6.29 -11.25 -13.75
CA ASN A 39 7.30 -12.07 -13.06
C ASN A 39 7.85 -11.32 -11.83
N PRO A 40 7.83 -11.90 -10.60
CA PRO A 40 8.33 -11.26 -9.38
C PRO A 40 9.83 -10.95 -9.33
N ILE A 41 10.62 -11.52 -10.24
CA ILE A 41 12.05 -11.17 -10.38
C ILE A 41 12.27 -9.93 -11.26
N ARG A 42 11.20 -9.38 -11.83
CA ARG A 42 11.24 -8.11 -12.58
C ARG A 42 10.94 -6.98 -11.62
N GLY A 43 11.61 -5.86 -11.83
CA GLY A 43 11.40 -4.71 -10.96
C GLY A 43 10.51 -3.65 -11.55
N ALA A 44 10.18 -2.69 -10.71
CA ALA A 44 9.33 -1.56 -11.01
C ALA A 44 9.96 -0.29 -10.43
N GLU A 45 10.09 0.74 -11.25
CA GLU A 45 10.75 1.97 -10.82
C GLU A 45 9.97 2.72 -9.72
N LEU A 46 10.65 3.36 -8.77
CA LEU A 46 10.05 4.23 -7.76
C LEU A 46 9.43 5.48 -8.41
N CYS A 47 10.01 5.99 -9.50
CA CYS A 47 9.36 7.04 -10.30
C CYS A 47 8.01 6.55 -10.81
N THR A 48 7.94 5.31 -11.30
CA THR A 48 6.70 4.69 -11.74
C THR A 48 5.73 4.54 -10.57
N ALA A 49 6.17 4.15 -9.37
CA ALA A 49 5.30 4.14 -8.19
C ALA A 49 4.76 5.55 -7.83
N ALA A 50 5.63 6.58 -7.85
CA ALA A 50 5.22 7.95 -7.57
C ALA A 50 4.21 8.48 -8.61
N GLU A 51 4.46 8.22 -9.89
CA GLU A 51 3.57 8.64 -10.98
C GLU A 51 2.29 7.81 -11.05
N MET A 52 2.31 6.52 -10.71
CA MET A 52 1.11 5.69 -10.60
C MET A 52 0.21 6.15 -9.46
N THR A 53 0.79 6.47 -8.30
CA THR A 53 0.06 7.06 -7.17
C THR A 53 -0.69 8.32 -7.60
N PHE A 54 0.00 9.24 -8.28
CA PHE A 54 -0.60 10.48 -8.78
C PHE A 54 -1.61 10.24 -9.91
N SER A 55 -1.25 9.44 -10.91
CA SER A 55 -2.07 9.20 -12.09
C SER A 55 -3.39 8.54 -11.72
N MET A 56 -3.38 7.53 -10.84
CA MET A 56 -4.61 6.86 -10.42
C MET A 56 -5.51 7.79 -9.61
N ALA A 57 -4.94 8.56 -8.67
CA ALA A 57 -5.68 9.57 -7.90
C ALA A 57 -6.26 10.68 -8.79
N TYR A 58 -5.53 11.07 -9.85
CA TYR A 58 -5.97 12.08 -10.80
C TYR A 58 -7.08 11.55 -11.70
N ILE A 59 -6.93 10.36 -12.29
CA ILE A 59 -7.95 9.75 -13.15
C ILE A 59 -9.23 9.47 -12.35
N TYR A 60 -9.12 9.08 -11.08
CA TYR A 60 -10.27 8.90 -10.19
C TYR A 60 -11.15 10.16 -10.13
N GLN A 61 -10.57 11.36 -10.06
CA GLN A 61 -11.34 12.61 -10.02
C GLN A 61 -12.22 12.83 -11.25
N TYR A 62 -11.85 12.23 -12.39
CA TYR A 62 -12.60 12.35 -13.64
C TYR A 62 -13.58 11.20 -13.88
N LEU A 63 -13.21 9.97 -13.54
CA LEU A 63 -14.02 8.77 -13.82
C LEU A 63 -14.89 8.33 -12.63
N GLY A 64 -14.44 8.62 -11.42
CA GLY A 64 -15.06 8.22 -10.15
C GLY A 64 -15.03 6.71 -9.88
N ASP A 65 -14.29 5.93 -10.68
CA ASP A 65 -14.24 4.47 -10.53
C ASP A 65 -13.42 4.09 -9.30
N ASN A 66 -14.06 3.41 -8.34
CA ASN A 66 -13.50 3.16 -7.00
C ASN A 66 -12.15 2.42 -7.02
N ASP A 67 -11.98 1.52 -7.98
CA ASP A 67 -10.80 0.69 -8.12
C ASP A 67 -9.54 1.51 -8.47
N LEU A 68 -9.70 2.69 -9.08
CA LEU A 68 -8.58 3.63 -9.29
C LEU A 68 -8.07 4.19 -7.96
N ALA A 69 -8.97 4.53 -7.04
CA ALA A 69 -8.57 5.01 -5.73
C ALA A 69 -8.02 3.88 -4.84
N ASP A 70 -8.57 2.67 -4.95
CA ASP A 70 -7.97 1.46 -4.34
C ASP A 70 -6.53 1.26 -4.86
N TRP A 71 -6.31 1.43 -6.16
CA TRP A 71 -4.99 1.31 -6.76
C TRP A 71 -4.05 2.43 -6.31
N ALA A 72 -4.51 3.68 -6.22
CA ALA A 72 -3.70 4.77 -5.69
C ALA A 72 -3.24 4.50 -4.25
N GLU A 73 -4.14 4.01 -3.37
CA GLU A 73 -3.81 3.60 -2.00
C GLU A 73 -2.83 2.43 -1.97
N GLU A 74 -3.03 1.42 -2.82
CA GLU A 74 -2.13 0.26 -2.90
C GLU A 74 -0.70 0.69 -3.22
N VAL A 75 -0.50 1.60 -4.17
CA VAL A 75 0.85 2.11 -4.51
C VAL A 75 1.41 2.96 -3.36
N ALA A 76 0.60 3.88 -2.82
CA ALA A 76 1.03 4.82 -1.79
C ALA A 76 1.42 4.14 -0.48
N PHE A 77 0.74 3.06 -0.10
CA PHE A 77 0.99 2.37 1.16
C PHE A 77 1.90 1.14 1.05
N ASN A 78 2.27 0.74 -0.17
CA ASN A 78 3.14 -0.42 -0.39
C ASN A 78 4.37 -0.06 -1.21
N ALA A 79 4.23 0.22 -2.51
CA ALA A 79 5.37 0.42 -3.39
C ALA A 79 6.22 1.63 -2.98
N VAL A 80 5.59 2.77 -2.70
CA VAL A 80 6.30 4.01 -2.31
C VAL A 80 7.15 3.81 -1.05
N PRO A 81 6.60 3.42 0.11
CA PRO A 81 7.39 3.29 1.34
C PRO A 81 8.42 2.16 1.27
N SER A 82 8.14 1.07 0.55
CA SER A 82 9.09 -0.05 0.43
C SER A 82 10.38 0.33 -0.29
N SER A 83 10.33 1.36 -1.13
CA SER A 83 11.48 1.81 -1.89
C SER A 83 12.22 2.95 -1.21
N ILE A 84 11.90 3.34 0.02
CA ILE A 84 12.49 4.52 0.69
C ILE A 84 12.89 4.14 2.11
N PHE A 85 14.11 4.48 2.53
CA PHE A 85 14.50 4.29 3.92
C PHE A 85 13.64 5.17 4.84
N PRO A 86 13.34 4.72 6.07
CA PRO A 86 12.38 5.43 6.93
C PRO A 86 12.77 6.86 7.31
N ASP A 87 14.06 7.20 7.24
CA ASP A 87 14.59 8.55 7.45
C ASP A 87 14.53 9.45 6.21
N TRP A 88 14.06 8.93 5.08
CA TRP A 88 13.95 9.59 3.77
C TRP A 88 15.27 9.97 3.09
N TRP A 89 16.42 9.55 3.62
CA TRP A 89 17.73 9.89 3.08
C TRP A 89 18.19 8.96 1.97
N SER A 90 17.77 7.71 2.03
CA SER A 90 18.15 6.66 1.08
C SER A 90 16.92 6.06 0.42
N HIS A 91 17.05 5.53 -0.79
CA HIS A 91 15.95 4.88 -1.48
C HIS A 91 16.43 3.86 -2.51
N GLN A 92 15.45 3.23 -3.14
CA GLN A 92 15.56 2.22 -4.18
C GLN A 92 14.85 2.72 -5.45
N TYR A 93 15.46 2.51 -6.62
CA TYR A 93 14.93 2.86 -7.93
C TYR A 93 14.10 1.74 -8.47
N VAL A 94 14.66 0.55 -8.75
CA VAL A 94 13.90 -0.56 -9.31
C VAL A 94 13.53 -1.52 -8.19
N GLN A 95 12.27 -1.47 -7.77
CA GLN A 95 11.65 -2.32 -6.77
C GLN A 95 11.14 -3.63 -7.38
N GLN A 96 11.84 -4.73 -7.09
CA GLN A 96 11.30 -6.07 -7.32
C GLN A 96 10.49 -6.49 -6.11
N GLU A 97 9.54 -7.42 -6.28
CA GLU A 97 8.90 -8.05 -5.12
C GLU A 97 9.93 -8.72 -4.19
N ASN A 98 11.11 -9.09 -4.71
CA ASN A 98 12.16 -9.85 -4.01
C ASN A 98 13.59 -9.23 -4.00
N GLN A 99 13.82 -7.92 -4.27
CA GLN A 99 15.22 -7.36 -4.34
C GLN A 99 15.31 -5.81 -4.16
N PRO A 100 16.41 -5.24 -3.57
CA PRO A 100 16.61 -3.78 -3.35
C PRO A 100 17.70 -3.01 -4.19
N CYS A 101 17.43 -1.91 -4.95
CA CYS A 101 18.38 -0.79 -5.31
C CYS A 101 17.84 0.46 -6.15
N CYS A 102 18.42 1.69 -5.93
CA CYS A 102 18.55 3.00 -6.70
C CYS A 102 17.91 4.40 -6.35
N THR A 103 18.14 5.46 -7.18
CA THR A 103 18.12 6.92 -6.90
C THR A 103 17.10 7.83 -7.69
N VAL A 104 16.88 9.04 -7.14
CA VAL A 104 15.93 10.18 -7.31
C VAL A 104 14.50 10.07 -7.94
N ASN A 105 13.43 10.30 -7.13
CA ASN A 105 12.08 10.93 -7.40
C ASN A 105 11.11 10.87 -6.19
N HIS A 106 11.57 10.28 -5.07
CA HIS A 106 10.73 9.81 -3.97
C HIS A 106 9.94 10.84 -3.16
N PRO A 107 10.36 12.11 -2.93
CA PRO A 107 9.64 13.00 -2.02
C PRO A 107 8.30 13.51 -2.58
N GLN A 108 8.00 13.26 -3.86
CA GLN A 108 6.80 13.80 -4.50
C GLN A 108 5.53 12.97 -4.26
N ALA A 109 5.66 11.67 -3.95
CA ALA A 109 4.53 10.74 -3.93
C ALA A 109 3.48 11.12 -2.86
N TYR A 110 3.88 11.24 -1.59
CA TYR A 110 2.94 11.59 -0.51
C TYR A 110 2.35 13.00 -0.60
N PRO A 111 3.10 14.06 -0.97
CA PRO A 111 2.50 15.36 -1.21
C PRO A 111 1.44 15.34 -2.32
N LYS A 112 1.70 14.62 -3.43
CA LYS A 112 0.71 14.43 -4.50
C LYS A 112 -0.49 13.63 -3.98
N PHE A 113 -0.26 12.56 -3.22
CA PHE A 113 -1.33 11.75 -2.63
C PHE A 113 -2.23 12.58 -1.68
N LEU A 114 -1.61 13.37 -0.81
CA LEU A 114 -2.31 14.29 0.09
C LEU A 114 -3.11 15.36 -0.66
N ALA A 115 -2.56 15.95 -1.71
CA ALA A 115 -3.24 16.95 -2.50
C ALA A 115 -4.50 16.43 -3.19
N ASN A 116 -4.61 15.10 -3.40
CA ASN A 116 -5.73 14.46 -4.06
C ASN A 116 -6.64 13.66 -3.09
N SER A 117 -6.46 13.82 -1.77
CA SER A 117 -7.24 13.05 -0.78
C SER A 117 -8.71 13.46 -0.71
N PHE A 118 -9.03 14.71 -1.02
CA PHE A 118 -10.40 15.20 -1.16
C PHE A 118 -10.68 15.60 -2.60
N THR A 119 -11.88 15.27 -3.09
CA THR A 119 -12.38 15.75 -4.39
C THR A 119 -13.72 16.44 -4.26
N LEU A 120 -13.99 17.38 -5.16
CA LEU A 120 -15.32 17.93 -5.34
C LEU A 120 -16.21 16.91 -6.07
N THR A 121 -17.50 16.96 -5.78
CA THR A 121 -18.56 16.19 -6.46
C THR A 121 -19.66 17.18 -6.90
N ASP A 122 -20.71 16.69 -7.56
CA ASP A 122 -21.89 17.52 -7.88
C ASP A 122 -22.57 18.04 -6.60
N GLY A 123 -22.19 19.26 -6.20
CA GLY A 123 -22.73 19.94 -5.02
C GLY A 123 -22.19 19.47 -3.66
N GLY A 124 -21.14 18.64 -3.63
CA GLY A 124 -20.60 18.04 -2.40
C GLY A 124 -19.08 17.87 -2.40
N ILE A 125 -18.57 17.23 -1.35
CA ILE A 125 -17.14 16.89 -1.20
C ILE A 125 -17.02 15.40 -0.86
N ALA A 126 -16.04 14.72 -1.43
CA ALA A 126 -15.69 13.35 -1.09
C ALA A 126 -14.30 13.27 -0.48
N HIS A 127 -14.13 12.55 0.64
CA HIS A 127 -12.83 12.08 1.11
C HIS A 127 -12.56 10.71 0.49
N VAL A 128 -11.53 10.62 -0.34
CA VAL A 128 -11.31 9.50 -1.26
C VAL A 128 -9.99 8.79 -1.02
N LEU A 129 -8.92 9.48 -0.61
CA LEU A 129 -7.72 8.79 -0.13
C LEU A 129 -7.71 8.93 1.37
N LEU A 130 -7.90 7.83 2.10
CA LEU A 130 -8.42 7.85 3.48
C LEU A 130 -7.36 8.18 4.54
N ILE A 131 -6.49 9.15 4.26
CA ILE A 131 -5.39 9.59 5.14
C ILE A 131 -5.84 10.71 6.10
N PRO A 132 -5.10 10.96 7.20
CA PRO A 132 -5.35 12.14 8.02
C PRO A 132 -5.10 13.42 7.20
N GLY A 133 -5.96 14.43 7.40
CA GLY A 133 -5.85 15.69 6.66
C GLY A 133 -7.07 16.58 6.82
N SER A 134 -7.00 17.79 6.26
CA SER A 134 -8.13 18.72 6.26
C SER A 134 -8.27 19.48 4.95
N ILE A 135 -9.51 19.87 4.68
CA ILE A 135 -9.87 20.74 3.56
C ILE A 135 -10.74 21.90 4.06
N SER A 136 -10.42 23.10 3.61
CA SER A 136 -11.24 24.30 3.78
C SER A 136 -11.54 24.90 2.42
N THR A 137 -12.82 24.91 2.03
CA THR A 137 -13.25 25.32 0.68
C THR A 137 -14.66 25.93 0.68
N SER A 138 -15.14 26.36 -0.48
CA SER A 138 -16.50 26.86 -0.69
C SER A 138 -17.24 26.06 -1.77
N LEU A 139 -18.42 25.55 -1.44
CA LEU A 139 -19.38 24.98 -2.38
C LEU A 139 -20.42 26.06 -2.71
N GLY A 140 -20.11 26.90 -3.70
CA GLY A 140 -20.89 28.12 -3.97
C GLY A 140 -20.82 29.10 -2.79
N HIS A 141 -21.96 29.35 -2.13
CA HIS A 141 -22.01 30.19 -0.94
C HIS A 141 -21.71 29.43 0.37
N ASN A 142 -21.66 28.09 0.34
CA ASN A 142 -21.42 27.29 1.52
C ASN A 142 -19.93 27.18 1.83
N ARG A 143 -19.46 27.82 2.90
CA ARG A 143 -18.12 27.62 3.46
C ARG A 143 -18.09 26.31 4.24
N VAL A 144 -17.15 25.43 3.91
CA VAL A 144 -17.01 24.09 4.49
C VAL A 144 -15.57 23.89 4.97
N ASN A 145 -15.42 23.38 6.19
CA ASN A 145 -14.17 22.85 6.74
C ASN A 145 -14.39 21.41 7.17
N ILE A 146 -13.54 20.48 6.71
CA ILE A 146 -13.57 19.06 7.07
C ILE A 146 -12.18 18.69 7.58
N GLN A 147 -12.11 18.11 8.78
CA GLN A 147 -10.93 17.46 9.34
C GLN A 147 -11.17 15.95 9.41
N ALA A 148 -10.28 15.17 8.81
CA ALA A 148 -10.18 13.72 8.98
C ALA A 148 -9.06 13.39 9.97
N ASP A 149 -9.37 12.60 10.99
CA ASP A 149 -8.46 12.09 12.01
C ASP A 149 -8.50 10.56 11.99
N THR A 150 -7.37 9.94 11.67
CA THR A 150 -7.26 8.50 11.46
C THR A 150 -5.82 8.02 11.52
N ASN A 151 -5.65 6.77 11.97
CA ASN A 151 -4.40 6.01 11.86
C ASN A 151 -4.37 5.11 10.60
N TYR A 152 -5.36 5.21 9.72
CA TYR A 152 -5.38 4.50 8.44
C TYR A 152 -4.13 4.82 7.62
N PRO A 153 -3.44 3.81 7.01
CA PRO A 153 -3.89 2.43 6.78
C PRO A 153 -3.62 1.43 7.92
N PHE A 154 -3.02 1.85 9.03
CA PHE A 154 -2.66 0.97 10.15
C PHE A 154 -3.79 0.76 11.17
N GLY A 155 -4.81 1.62 11.11
CA GLY A 155 -6.08 1.48 11.83
C GLY A 155 -7.26 1.62 10.87
N MET A 156 -8.42 1.10 11.25
CA MET A 156 -9.60 1.05 10.37
C MET A 156 -10.66 2.12 10.68
N GLY A 157 -10.43 2.92 11.73
CA GLY A 157 -11.33 3.98 12.16
C GLY A 157 -10.95 5.34 11.56
N ILE A 158 -11.94 6.04 11.00
CA ILE A 158 -11.78 7.39 10.48
C ILE A 158 -12.82 8.30 11.14
N LYS A 159 -12.34 9.35 11.80
CA LYS A 159 -13.18 10.33 12.49
C LYS A 159 -13.17 11.63 11.72
N TYR A 160 -14.35 12.18 11.45
CA TYR A 160 -14.51 13.46 10.79
C TYR A 160 -15.12 14.50 11.71
N SER A 161 -14.54 15.70 11.68
CA SER A 161 -15.15 16.91 12.24
C SER A 161 -15.44 17.88 11.09
N ILE A 162 -16.71 18.20 10.88
CA ILE A 162 -17.17 19.02 9.76
C ILE A 162 -17.85 20.28 10.29
N THR A 163 -17.47 21.43 9.74
CA THR A 163 -18.19 22.70 9.93
C THR A 163 -18.67 23.22 8.59
N ALA A 164 -19.97 23.50 8.47
CA ALA A 164 -20.57 24.01 7.24
C ALA A 164 -21.53 25.18 7.51
N SER A 165 -21.54 26.17 6.63
CA SER A 165 -22.43 27.34 6.72
C SER A 165 -23.83 27.12 6.14
N SER A 166 -24.03 26.02 5.41
CA SER A 166 -25.29 25.56 4.81
C SER A 166 -25.26 24.04 4.69
N ASP A 167 -26.43 23.44 4.48
CA ASP A 167 -26.57 22.00 4.26
C ASP A 167 -25.83 21.59 2.99
N PHE A 168 -25.18 20.43 3.01
CA PHE A 168 -24.51 19.85 1.84
C PHE A 168 -24.36 18.35 2.01
N THR A 169 -23.96 17.68 0.93
CA THR A 169 -23.65 16.26 0.97
C THR A 169 -22.15 16.04 1.08
N PHE A 170 -21.75 15.22 2.05
CA PHE A 170 -20.40 14.70 2.20
C PHE A 170 -20.36 13.22 1.78
N TYR A 171 -19.28 12.82 1.14
CA TYR A 171 -19.06 11.44 0.74
C TYR A 171 -17.76 10.92 1.36
N VAL A 172 -17.77 9.65 1.74
CA VAL A 172 -16.55 8.92 2.11
C VAL A 172 -16.44 7.73 1.18
N ARG A 173 -15.27 7.53 0.58
CA ARG A 173 -15.02 6.33 -0.23
C ARG A 173 -14.94 5.11 0.68
N ILE A 174 -15.61 4.04 0.28
CA ILE A 174 -15.48 2.72 0.87
C ILE A 174 -14.56 1.91 -0.05
N PRO A 175 -13.36 1.52 0.41
CA PRO A 175 -12.45 0.72 -0.39
C PRO A 175 -13.06 -0.61 -0.84
N GLY A 176 -12.71 -1.09 -2.03
CA GLY A 176 -13.28 -2.33 -2.58
C GLY A 176 -12.96 -3.58 -1.76
N TRP A 177 -11.91 -3.54 -0.94
CA TRP A 177 -11.54 -4.62 -0.02
C TRP A 177 -12.34 -4.64 1.28
N ALA A 178 -13.06 -3.56 1.62
CA ALA A 178 -13.75 -3.43 2.90
C ALA A 178 -14.93 -4.40 2.99
N ASP A 179 -15.04 -5.09 4.13
CA ASP A 179 -16.10 -6.05 4.38
C ASP A 179 -17.46 -5.38 4.61
N LYS A 180 -18.54 -6.12 4.35
CA LYS A 180 -19.92 -5.67 4.55
C LYS A 180 -20.29 -5.38 6.01
N SER A 181 -19.51 -5.88 6.97
CA SER A 181 -19.63 -5.57 8.40
C SER A 181 -19.10 -4.18 8.77
N SER A 182 -18.43 -3.47 7.85
CA SER A 182 -18.03 -2.07 8.03
C SER A 182 -19.23 -1.20 8.40
N THR A 183 -19.01 -0.20 9.26
CA THR A 183 -20.09 0.63 9.81
C THR A 183 -19.79 2.12 9.69
N ILE A 184 -20.86 2.91 9.80
CA ILE A 184 -20.81 4.36 9.87
C ILE A 184 -21.74 4.87 10.96
N VAL A 185 -21.24 5.82 11.75
CA VAL A 185 -22.02 6.65 12.67
C VAL A 185 -22.07 8.06 12.07
N GLY A 186 -23.22 8.42 11.52
CA GLY A 186 -23.44 9.76 10.97
C GLY A 186 -23.81 10.80 12.04
N PRO A 187 -24.17 12.03 11.63
CA PRO A 187 -24.50 13.12 12.55
C PRO A 187 -25.68 12.83 13.49
N SER A 188 -26.55 11.86 13.15
CA SER A 188 -27.65 11.41 14.00
C SER A 188 -27.21 10.55 15.21
N GLY A 189 -25.93 10.18 15.28
CA GLY A 189 -25.35 9.36 16.35
C GLY A 189 -25.69 7.88 16.30
N LYS A 190 -26.47 7.41 15.31
CA LYS A 190 -26.81 5.99 15.16
C LYS A 190 -25.81 5.28 14.27
N SER A 191 -25.24 4.18 14.77
CA SER A 191 -24.43 3.26 13.96
C SER A 191 -25.32 2.49 12.98
N ARG A 192 -24.84 2.32 11.75
CA ARG A 192 -25.47 1.53 10.71
C ARG A 192 -24.40 0.90 9.81
N PRO A 193 -24.71 -0.21 9.11
CA PRO A 193 -23.85 -0.70 8.05
C PRO A 193 -23.60 0.36 6.98
N ILE A 194 -22.43 0.30 6.36
CA ILE A 194 -22.17 1.06 5.15
C ILE A 194 -23.08 0.59 4.00
N SER A 195 -23.35 1.50 3.07
CA SER A 195 -24.12 1.29 1.85
C SER A 195 -23.57 2.26 0.80
N PRO A 196 -22.39 1.97 0.22
CA PRO A 196 -21.80 2.79 -0.83
C PRO A 196 -22.60 2.67 -2.14
N SER A 197 -22.46 3.67 -3.01
CA SER A 197 -22.94 3.59 -4.40
C SER A 197 -22.15 2.55 -5.22
N ASP A 198 -22.57 2.34 -6.47
CA ASP A 198 -21.81 1.60 -7.49
C ASP A 198 -20.38 2.13 -7.71
N LYS A 199 -20.17 3.43 -7.45
CA LYS A 199 -18.86 4.11 -7.46
C LYS A 199 -18.12 4.03 -6.12
N GLY A 200 -18.60 3.23 -5.16
CA GLY A 200 -17.93 3.04 -3.87
C GLY A 200 -18.09 4.20 -2.89
N LEU A 201 -18.96 5.17 -3.13
CA LEU A 201 -19.11 6.35 -2.27
C LEU A 201 -20.25 6.19 -1.27
N GLN A 202 -19.93 6.26 0.03
CA GLN A 202 -20.92 6.36 1.11
C GLN A 202 -21.41 7.80 1.23
N LYS A 203 -22.67 8.04 0.87
CA LYS A 203 -23.35 9.33 1.02
C LYS A 203 -23.68 9.64 2.49
N ILE A 204 -23.41 10.87 2.92
CA ILE A 204 -23.81 11.43 4.22
C ILE A 204 -24.38 12.85 4.02
N GLU A 205 -25.62 13.08 4.46
CA GLU A 205 -26.18 14.43 4.50
C GLU A 205 -25.69 15.17 5.74
N VAL A 206 -25.16 16.37 5.55
CA VAL A 206 -24.60 17.20 6.63
C VAL A 206 -25.37 18.51 6.69
N SER A 207 -25.99 18.78 7.83
CA SER A 207 -26.69 20.04 8.08
C SER A 207 -25.71 21.16 8.42
N LYS A 208 -26.16 22.40 8.22
CA LYS A 208 -25.48 23.61 8.70
C LYS A 208 -25.07 23.49 10.17
N GLY A 209 -23.85 23.92 10.48
CA GLY A 209 -23.29 23.91 11.82
C GLY A 209 -22.11 22.95 11.90
N ILE A 210 -21.98 22.29 13.06
CA ILE A 210 -20.90 21.33 13.34
C ILE A 210 -21.49 19.93 13.29
N SER A 211 -20.80 19.00 12.64
CA SER A 211 -21.17 17.58 12.56
C SER A 211 -19.95 16.70 12.81
N PHE A 212 -20.20 15.55 13.44
CA PHE A 212 -19.21 14.50 13.66
C PHE A 212 -19.64 13.22 12.96
N ILE A 213 -18.70 12.55 12.31
CA ILE A 213 -18.94 11.30 11.59
C ILE A 213 -17.81 10.34 11.93
N ASN A 214 -18.15 9.08 12.23
CA ASN A 214 -17.16 8.02 12.39
C ASN A 214 -17.42 6.93 11.36
N VAL A 215 -16.40 6.53 10.62
CA VAL A 215 -16.42 5.37 9.73
C VAL A 215 -15.49 4.32 10.34
N ASN A 216 -15.94 3.08 10.42
CA ASN A 216 -15.13 1.96 10.85
C ASN A 216 -15.15 0.90 9.75
N LEU A 217 -14.00 0.69 9.13
CA LEU A 217 -13.81 -0.34 8.11
C LEU A 217 -13.52 -1.68 8.79
N GLU A 218 -13.98 -2.76 8.18
CA GLU A 218 -13.69 -4.12 8.60
C GLU A 218 -13.04 -4.88 7.44
N THR A 219 -12.14 -5.80 7.74
CA THR A 219 -11.44 -6.62 6.73
C THR A 219 -10.94 -7.91 7.34
N GLU A 220 -10.77 -8.91 6.49
CA GLU A 220 -10.02 -10.12 6.79
C GLU A 220 -8.75 -10.16 5.94
N PRO A 221 -7.76 -11.01 6.27
CA PRO A 221 -6.63 -11.27 5.39
C PRO A 221 -7.09 -11.73 4.01
N ARG A 222 -6.65 -11.03 2.96
CA ARG A 222 -6.96 -11.35 1.56
C ARG A 222 -5.78 -12.04 0.92
N VAL A 223 -5.98 -13.28 0.49
CA VAL A 223 -4.97 -14.09 -0.20
C VAL A 223 -5.17 -13.91 -1.70
N VAL A 224 -4.16 -13.37 -2.39
CA VAL A 224 -4.15 -13.19 -3.85
C VAL A 224 -3.24 -14.25 -4.44
N THR A 225 -3.81 -15.19 -5.18
CA THR A 225 -3.04 -16.23 -5.89
C THR A 225 -2.46 -15.69 -7.18
N ARG A 226 -1.28 -16.19 -7.55
CA ARG A 226 -0.55 -15.84 -8.77
C ARG A 226 -0.06 -17.13 -9.47
N PRO A 227 0.48 -17.05 -10.70
CA PRO A 227 1.01 -18.21 -11.40
C PRO A 227 2.05 -18.98 -10.58
N ASN A 228 2.25 -20.26 -10.88
CA ASN A 228 3.18 -21.16 -10.16
C ASN A 228 2.78 -21.50 -8.71
N ASN A 229 1.47 -21.48 -8.40
CA ASN A 229 0.94 -21.84 -7.08
C ASN A 229 1.58 -21.01 -5.95
N THR A 230 1.69 -19.72 -6.19
CA THR A 230 2.18 -18.74 -5.23
C THR A 230 1.04 -17.86 -4.74
N ALA A 231 1.26 -17.18 -3.63
CA ALA A 231 0.31 -16.21 -3.10
C ALA A 231 1.00 -15.01 -2.46
N ALA A 232 0.24 -13.93 -2.40
CA ALA A 232 0.50 -12.75 -1.60
C ALA A 232 -0.65 -12.53 -0.61
N ILE A 233 -0.36 -11.88 0.52
CA ILE A 233 -1.35 -11.64 1.57
C ILE A 233 -1.48 -10.13 1.81
N TYR A 234 -2.71 -9.65 1.79
CA TYR A 234 -3.05 -8.28 2.14
C TYR A 234 -3.92 -8.26 3.41
N TYR A 235 -3.86 -7.18 4.16
CA TYR A 235 -4.84 -6.85 5.20
C TYR A 235 -5.18 -5.37 5.11
N GLY A 236 -6.44 -5.07 4.80
CA GLY A 236 -6.82 -3.73 4.33
C GLY A 236 -6.14 -3.37 3.01
N SER A 237 -5.51 -2.19 2.99
CA SER A 237 -4.70 -1.70 1.86
C SER A 237 -3.22 -2.08 1.93
N LEU A 238 -2.78 -2.73 3.00
CA LEU A 238 -1.37 -3.12 3.18
C LEU A 238 -1.12 -4.52 2.60
N LEU A 239 -0.12 -4.63 1.74
CA LEU A 239 0.57 -5.86 1.37
C LEU A 239 1.52 -6.26 2.51
N TYR A 240 1.69 -7.55 2.73
CA TYR A 240 2.60 -8.07 3.75
C TYR A 240 3.77 -8.83 3.14
N SER A 241 4.95 -8.62 3.72
CA SER A 241 6.19 -9.34 3.42
C SER A 241 6.57 -10.25 4.57
N LEU A 242 7.21 -11.38 4.28
CA LEU A 242 7.94 -12.14 5.29
C LEU A 242 8.93 -11.22 5.99
N HIS A 243 8.94 -11.27 7.32
CA HIS A 243 9.96 -10.62 8.12
C HIS A 243 11.25 -11.44 8.06
N ILE A 244 12.27 -10.87 7.45
CA ILE A 244 13.64 -11.40 7.42
C ILE A 244 14.49 -10.44 8.24
N ASP A 245 15.17 -10.98 9.25
CA ASP A 245 16.17 -10.23 10.00
C ASP A 245 17.29 -9.84 9.04
N ALA A 246 17.84 -8.64 9.16
CA ALA A 246 18.84 -8.14 8.22
C ALA A 246 20.05 -7.54 8.94
N ASN A 247 21.23 -7.84 8.43
CA ASN A 247 22.45 -7.10 8.75
C ASN A 247 22.55 -5.92 7.79
N VAL A 248 22.47 -4.70 8.33
CA VAL A 248 22.60 -3.46 7.55
C VAL A 248 23.96 -2.85 7.82
N SER A 249 24.69 -2.50 6.77
CA SER A 249 25.95 -1.78 6.85
C SER A 249 25.99 -0.64 5.84
N GLU A 250 26.74 0.42 6.15
CA GLU A 250 27.01 1.51 5.22
C GLU A 250 28.24 1.17 4.38
N VAL A 251 28.13 1.37 3.07
CA VAL A 251 29.24 1.24 2.13
C VAL A 251 29.43 2.56 1.37
N PRO A 252 30.64 2.85 0.86
CA PRO A 252 30.87 4.06 0.07
C PRO A 252 29.92 4.13 -1.13
N ALA A 253 29.35 5.31 -1.38
CA ALA A 253 28.45 5.50 -2.51
C ALA A 253 29.14 5.18 -3.85
N VAL A 254 28.42 4.47 -4.71
CA VAL A 254 28.88 4.10 -6.04
C VAL A 254 28.17 4.96 -7.09
N ALA A 255 28.92 5.51 -8.05
CA ALA A 255 28.37 6.23 -9.18
C ALA A 255 27.64 5.27 -10.12
N PHE A 256 26.71 5.78 -10.94
CA PHE A 256 25.93 4.96 -11.87
C PHE A 256 26.77 4.08 -12.81
N ASN A 257 27.98 4.53 -13.15
CA ASN A 257 28.91 3.78 -13.98
C ASN A 257 29.73 2.71 -13.22
N GLY A 258 29.49 2.52 -11.92
CA GLY A 258 30.20 1.58 -11.05
C GLY A 258 31.45 2.14 -10.36
N ASP A 259 31.83 3.40 -10.62
CA ASP A 259 33.02 4.01 -10.00
C ASP A 259 32.72 4.54 -8.59
N THR A 260 33.76 4.74 -7.77
CA THR A 260 33.60 5.42 -6.49
C THR A 260 33.24 6.90 -6.69
N VAL A 261 32.26 7.40 -5.94
CA VAL A 261 31.92 8.83 -5.95
C VAL A 261 33.07 9.64 -5.34
N PRO A 262 33.60 10.68 -6.02
CA PRO A 262 34.70 11.49 -5.49
C PRO A 262 34.34 12.13 -4.14
N SER A 263 35.22 12.00 -3.13
CA SER A 263 34.94 12.49 -1.77
C SER A 263 34.63 13.98 -1.68
N VAL A 264 35.19 14.79 -2.59
CA VAL A 264 34.91 16.23 -2.73
C VAL A 264 33.43 16.53 -3.08
N SER A 265 32.72 15.57 -3.66
CA SER A 265 31.29 15.65 -3.97
C SER A 265 30.39 14.91 -2.98
N THR A 266 30.95 14.39 -1.88
CA THR A 266 30.21 13.62 -0.87
C THR A 266 29.99 14.42 0.42
N THR A 267 28.93 14.06 1.16
CA THR A 267 28.69 14.49 2.55
C THR A 267 28.65 13.25 3.46
N SER A 268 28.47 13.44 4.78
CA SER A 268 28.26 12.32 5.71
C SER A 268 27.04 11.45 5.37
N HIS A 269 26.09 11.98 4.60
CA HIS A 269 24.89 11.28 4.15
C HIS A 269 25.05 10.63 2.77
N THR A 270 26.25 10.68 2.17
CA THR A 270 26.49 10.10 0.84
C THR A 270 27.12 8.71 1.00
N HIS A 271 26.27 7.73 1.23
CA HIS A 271 26.62 6.32 1.37
C HIS A 271 25.51 5.44 0.77
N ASP A 272 25.87 4.23 0.37
CA ASP A 272 24.90 3.19 0.04
C ASP A 272 24.69 2.27 1.25
N HIS A 273 23.56 1.58 1.32
CA HIS A 273 23.33 0.54 2.31
C HIS A 273 23.51 -0.84 1.69
N ALA A 274 24.33 -1.68 2.31
CA ALA A 274 24.37 -3.11 2.05
C ALA A 274 23.48 -3.81 3.09
N ILE A 275 22.50 -4.57 2.60
CA ILE A 275 21.49 -5.28 3.42
C ILE A 275 21.59 -6.77 3.11
N GLU A 276 21.97 -7.56 4.11
CA GLU A 276 22.13 -9.01 3.96
C GLU A 276 21.12 -9.76 4.86
N PRO A 277 20.46 -10.82 4.35
CA PRO A 277 19.53 -11.61 5.16
C PRO A 277 20.28 -12.35 6.28
N ALA A 278 19.75 -12.24 7.50
CA ALA A 278 20.27 -12.86 8.72
C ALA A 278 19.32 -13.93 9.30
N SER A 279 18.16 -14.15 8.68
CA SER A 279 17.26 -15.25 9.01
C SER A 279 16.68 -15.92 7.77
N ILE A 280 15.93 -17.00 7.99
CA ILE A 280 15.35 -17.85 6.94
C ILE A 280 14.41 -17.04 6.02
N TRP A 281 14.60 -17.21 4.72
CA TRP A 281 13.79 -16.56 3.68
C TRP A 281 13.18 -17.57 2.70
N ASN A 282 13.82 -18.73 2.52
CA ASN A 282 13.47 -19.81 1.60
C ASN A 282 12.29 -20.64 2.16
N ILE A 283 11.10 -20.06 2.14
CA ILE A 283 9.89 -20.67 2.73
C ILE A 283 8.74 -20.82 1.72
N ALA A 284 7.85 -21.77 2.00
CA ALA A 284 6.50 -21.80 1.47
C ALA A 284 5.49 -21.53 2.60
N ILE A 285 4.34 -20.95 2.24
CA ILE A 285 3.27 -20.60 3.19
C ILE A 285 2.04 -21.50 3.02
N ASP A 286 1.29 -21.68 4.10
CA ASP A 286 -0.09 -22.18 4.08
C ASP A 286 -1.03 -21.01 4.43
N PRO A 287 -1.55 -20.30 3.42
CA PRO A 287 -2.37 -19.10 3.62
C PRO A 287 -3.79 -19.43 4.13
N SER A 288 -4.14 -20.70 4.34
CA SER A 288 -5.38 -21.07 5.05
C SER A 288 -5.27 -20.86 6.57
N GLN A 289 -4.05 -20.65 7.08
CA GLN A 289 -3.75 -20.49 8.49
C GLN A 289 -3.07 -19.13 8.72
N ILE A 290 -3.89 -18.09 8.87
CA ILE A 290 -3.43 -16.71 9.11
C ILE A 290 -4.04 -16.20 10.41
N LYS A 291 -3.22 -15.50 11.21
CA LYS A 291 -3.66 -14.76 12.39
C LYS A 291 -3.21 -13.31 12.27
N VAL A 292 -4.14 -12.38 12.45
CA VAL A 292 -3.83 -10.95 12.57
C VAL A 292 -3.36 -10.66 14.00
N VAL A 293 -2.25 -9.96 14.13
CA VAL A 293 -1.73 -9.46 15.40
C VAL A 293 -1.74 -7.94 15.32
N GLN A 294 -2.63 -7.30 16.07
CA GLN A 294 -2.80 -5.85 16.06
C GLN A 294 -2.65 -5.29 17.48
N ALA A 295 -1.77 -4.30 17.62
CA ALA A 295 -1.61 -3.53 18.84
C ALA A 295 -2.61 -2.37 18.84
N ASP A 296 -3.24 -2.12 19.99
CA ASP A 296 -4.05 -0.93 20.18
C ASP A 296 -3.15 0.27 20.50
N VAL A 297 -2.98 1.17 19.53
CA VAL A 297 -2.13 2.36 19.66
C VAL A 297 -2.94 3.62 19.42
N SER A 298 -2.84 4.58 20.36
CA SER A 298 -3.45 5.91 20.21
C SER A 298 -2.65 6.81 19.27
N THR A 299 -1.33 6.59 19.19
CA THR A 299 -0.38 7.40 18.43
C THR A 299 0.55 6.47 17.67
N LEU A 300 0.71 6.72 16.37
CA LEU A 300 1.64 5.97 15.53
C LEU A 300 3.09 6.36 15.87
N ALA A 301 4.00 5.40 15.74
CA ALA A 301 5.43 5.67 15.83
C ALA A 301 5.89 6.57 14.66
N ASP A 302 7.01 7.27 14.87
CA ASP A 302 7.64 8.14 13.88
C ASP A 302 9.15 7.84 13.86
N PRO A 303 9.71 7.31 12.76
CA PRO A 303 9.05 7.04 11.48
C PRO A 303 8.18 5.77 11.49
N ILE A 304 6.98 5.85 10.90
CA ILE A 304 6.01 4.74 10.94
C ILE A 304 6.38 3.55 10.06
N TRP A 305 7.23 3.75 9.05
CA TRP A 305 7.68 2.69 8.15
C TRP A 305 8.96 1.99 8.63
N ASP A 306 9.44 2.30 9.84
CA ASP A 306 10.50 1.49 10.44
C ASP A 306 10.03 0.07 10.77
N LEU A 307 10.96 -0.88 10.73
CA LEU A 307 10.65 -2.27 11.04
C LEU A 307 10.17 -2.39 12.50
N GLY A 308 8.95 -2.89 12.68
CA GLY A 308 8.30 -3.01 13.99
C GLY A 308 7.57 -1.76 14.48
N ALA A 309 7.60 -0.65 13.72
CA ALA A 309 6.83 0.55 14.00
C ALA A 309 5.33 0.42 13.66
N PRO A 310 4.91 -0.22 12.54
CA PRO A 310 3.50 -0.46 12.27
C PRO A 310 2.85 -1.33 13.36
N PRO A 311 1.66 -0.95 13.88
CA PRO A 311 0.99 -1.67 14.96
C PRO A 311 0.24 -2.92 14.49
N VAL A 312 0.54 -3.45 13.29
CA VAL A 312 -0.18 -4.58 12.71
C VAL A 312 0.77 -5.53 11.99
N GLU A 313 0.66 -6.81 12.30
CA GLU A 313 1.43 -7.90 11.73
C GLU A 313 0.51 -9.08 11.40
N LEU A 314 1.00 -9.99 10.56
CA LEU A 314 0.38 -11.29 10.36
C LEU A 314 1.29 -12.40 10.88
N ARG A 315 0.68 -13.45 11.39
CA ARG A 315 1.32 -14.75 11.63
C ARG A 315 0.74 -15.75 10.65
N VAL A 316 1.59 -16.38 9.86
CA VAL A 316 1.20 -17.27 8.77
C VAL A 316 1.91 -18.60 8.95
N ALA A 317 1.19 -19.71 8.82
CA ALA A 317 1.83 -21.02 8.84
C ALA A 317 2.79 -21.14 7.65
N ALA A 318 4.02 -21.57 7.90
CA ALA A 318 5.05 -21.67 6.88
C ALA A 318 5.94 -22.89 7.12
N VAL A 319 6.74 -23.24 6.12
CA VAL A 319 7.76 -24.29 6.20
C VAL A 319 8.96 -23.91 5.34
N GLU A 320 10.17 -24.28 5.79
CA GLU A 320 11.38 -24.15 4.98
C GLU A 320 11.34 -25.08 3.77
N ILE A 321 11.78 -24.56 2.63
CA ILE A 321 11.86 -25.28 1.37
C ILE A 321 13.25 -25.12 0.73
N ASP A 322 13.56 -26.03 -0.18
CA ASP A 322 14.69 -25.91 -1.09
C ASP A 322 14.36 -24.83 -2.14
N TRP A 323 14.87 -23.60 -1.94
CA TRP A 323 14.71 -22.48 -2.86
C TRP A 323 16.09 -21.89 -3.17
N PRO A 324 16.60 -22.06 -4.41
CA PRO A 324 17.94 -21.60 -4.75
C PRO A 324 18.02 -20.08 -4.93
N ILE A 325 19.23 -19.56 -4.82
CA ILE A 325 19.61 -18.20 -5.23
C ILE A 325 20.06 -18.25 -6.69
N THR A 326 19.69 -17.24 -7.48
CA THR A 326 20.15 -17.02 -8.86
C THR A 326 20.46 -15.55 -9.04
N PHE A 327 21.67 -15.20 -9.52
CA PHE A 327 22.14 -13.82 -9.61
C PHE A 327 21.98 -13.02 -8.31
N ASP A 328 22.37 -13.61 -7.18
CA ASP A 328 22.31 -13.02 -5.84
C ASP A 328 20.89 -12.61 -5.36
N THR A 329 19.84 -13.09 -6.02
CA THR A 329 18.45 -12.96 -5.59
C THR A 329 17.77 -14.33 -5.48
N ALA A 330 16.60 -14.40 -4.83
CA ALA A 330 15.77 -15.59 -4.85
C ALA A 330 15.43 -15.96 -6.31
N ALA A 331 15.61 -17.23 -6.69
CA ALA A 331 15.20 -17.71 -8.00
C ALA A 331 13.67 -17.60 -8.16
N ASP A 332 13.15 -17.82 -9.37
CA ASP A 332 11.71 -17.96 -9.58
C ASP A 332 11.10 -18.95 -8.55
N PRO A 333 9.91 -18.64 -7.99
CA PRO A 333 9.25 -19.54 -7.05
C PRO A 333 9.11 -20.97 -7.61
N PRO A 334 9.55 -22.02 -6.87
CA PRO A 334 9.49 -23.39 -7.36
C PRO A 334 8.04 -23.86 -7.50
N LEU A 335 7.73 -24.52 -8.62
CA LEU A 335 6.41 -25.11 -8.88
C LEU A 335 6.03 -26.19 -7.85
N ASP A 336 7.00 -27.05 -7.53
CA ASP A 336 6.88 -28.16 -6.58
C ASP A 336 7.86 -27.94 -5.43
N PRO A 337 7.52 -27.10 -4.43
CA PRO A 337 8.43 -26.75 -3.35
C PRO A 337 8.80 -27.98 -2.52
N LYS A 338 10.09 -28.32 -2.49
CA LYS A 338 10.61 -29.43 -1.70
C LYS A 338 10.83 -28.99 -0.26
N ILE A 339 10.00 -29.51 0.64
CA ILE A 339 10.08 -29.23 2.08
C ILE A 339 11.39 -29.78 2.68
N THR A 340 12.12 -28.93 3.39
CA THR A 340 13.38 -29.27 4.08
C THR A 340 13.29 -29.11 5.60
N GLY A 341 12.33 -28.31 6.09
CA GLY A 341 12.15 -28.01 7.51
C GLY A 341 10.87 -28.58 8.14
N LYS A 342 10.52 -28.03 9.31
CA LYS A 342 9.26 -28.31 10.02
C LYS A 342 8.33 -27.08 9.95
N PRO A 343 7.01 -27.27 9.96
CA PRO A 343 6.07 -26.15 9.99
C PRO A 343 6.28 -25.21 11.19
N PHE A 344 6.15 -23.91 10.97
CA PHE A 344 6.33 -22.86 11.99
C PHE A 344 5.44 -21.64 11.73
N SER A 345 5.27 -20.77 12.74
CA SER A 345 4.58 -19.48 12.64
C SER A 345 5.54 -18.43 12.09
N ALA A 346 5.42 -18.10 10.80
CA ALA A 346 6.20 -17.04 10.18
C ALA A 346 5.59 -15.67 10.48
N ARG A 347 6.44 -14.71 10.83
CA ARG A 347 6.07 -13.31 11.05
C ARG A 347 6.05 -12.57 9.73
N PHE A 348 4.97 -11.86 9.46
CA PHE A 348 4.79 -11.01 8.29
C PHE A 348 4.53 -9.58 8.74
N VAL A 349 5.24 -8.63 8.14
CA VAL A 349 5.14 -7.18 8.43
C VAL A 349 4.64 -6.44 7.20
N PRO A 350 4.06 -5.23 7.33
CA PRO A 350 3.67 -4.42 6.19
C PRO A 350 4.85 -4.25 5.23
N PHE A 351 4.59 -4.43 3.94
CA PHE A 351 5.60 -4.49 2.89
C PHE A 351 6.53 -3.27 2.91
N GLY A 352 5.97 -2.08 3.11
CA GLY A 352 6.71 -0.83 3.24
C GLY A 352 7.65 -0.71 4.45
N SER A 353 7.57 -1.64 5.42
CA SER A 353 8.42 -1.65 6.62
C SER A 353 9.46 -2.78 6.63
N ALA A 354 9.39 -3.72 5.69
CA ALA A 354 10.36 -4.79 5.56
C ALA A 354 11.69 -4.24 5.01
N LYS A 355 12.82 -4.78 5.49
CA LYS A 355 14.16 -4.40 4.97
C LYS A 355 14.59 -5.25 3.77
N ILE A 356 14.08 -6.48 3.70
CA ILE A 356 14.23 -7.40 2.58
C ILE A 356 12.82 -7.86 2.21
N HIS A 357 12.46 -7.70 0.95
CA HIS A 357 11.13 -7.98 0.46
C HIS A 357 11.00 -9.44 0.04
N MET A 358 9.97 -10.12 0.56
CA MET A 358 9.54 -11.47 0.18
C MET A 358 8.02 -11.55 0.41
N ALA A 359 7.25 -11.05 -0.56
CA ALA A 359 5.78 -10.96 -0.47
C ALA A 359 5.04 -11.91 -1.41
N HIS A 360 5.77 -12.56 -2.32
CA HIS A 360 5.23 -13.48 -3.31
C HIS A 360 5.83 -14.87 -3.09
N LEU A 361 5.10 -15.74 -2.37
CA LEU A 361 5.64 -16.98 -1.81
C LEU A 361 4.92 -18.23 -2.34
N PRO A 362 5.62 -19.35 -2.55
CA PRO A 362 5.00 -20.65 -2.85
C PRO A 362 3.97 -21.06 -1.80
N VAL A 363 2.93 -21.74 -2.23
CA VAL A 363 1.85 -22.23 -1.36
C VAL A 363 1.95 -23.74 -1.16
N VAL A 364 1.78 -24.18 0.09
CA VAL A 364 1.69 -25.59 0.50
C VAL A 364 0.54 -25.80 1.47
N GLN A 365 0.09 -27.04 1.64
CA GLN A 365 -0.84 -27.41 2.69
C GLN A 365 -0.07 -27.98 3.89
N LEU A 366 -0.28 -27.41 5.07
CA LEU A 366 0.37 -27.85 6.30
C LEU A 366 -0.65 -28.44 7.29
N ALA A 367 -0.13 -29.23 8.23
CA ALA A 367 -0.89 -29.54 9.45
C ALA A 367 -1.11 -28.24 10.26
N LYS A 368 -2.04 -28.28 11.22
CA LYS A 368 -2.34 -27.10 12.05
C LYS A 368 -1.10 -26.60 12.77
N VAL A 369 -0.73 -25.34 12.55
CA VAL A 369 0.38 -24.65 13.20
C VAL A 369 -0.16 -23.75 14.31
N ASP A 370 0.55 -23.67 15.44
CA ASP A 370 0.27 -22.68 16.47
C ASP A 370 0.82 -21.30 16.05
N LEU A 371 -0.07 -20.35 15.81
CA LEU A 371 0.26 -18.98 15.38
C LEU A 371 0.30 -17.99 16.55
N SER A 372 0.40 -18.48 17.79
CA SER A 372 0.50 -17.63 18.98
C SER A 372 1.88 -17.00 19.20
N SER A 373 2.93 -17.55 18.58
CA SER A 373 4.32 -17.08 18.69
C SER A 373 4.71 -15.99 17.69
#